data_AF-A0A662JI78-F1
#
_entry.id   AF-A0A662JI78-F1
#
_cell.length_a   1.000
_cell.length_b   1.000
_cell.length_c   1.000
_cell.angle_alpha   90.00
_cell.angle_beta   90.00
_cell.angle_gamma   90.00
#
_symmetry.space_group_name_H-M   'P 1'
#
loop_
_entity.id
_entity.type
_entity.pdbx_description
1 polymer ?
#
loop_
_entity_poly.entity_id
_entity_poly.type
_entity_poly.pdbx_seq_one_letter_code
_entity_poly.pdbx_strand_id
1 'polypeptide(L)'
;MQVIKGSSRPMGFTGFIVRGVVYEILKVIDKPLSESLHNLKRLAPFSTTPLKFEYSPNSSLSEGSIISFRISTLSDELSSKLTQYLIENAPDNISIRDAKAKLIELMASTVEPKKLLESSEPIEAFSVNFITPTFFRRSIATKCCPACPTPRTSCPLLKTQRRYRYVALPDPYLMFRGLARLWRKFADKHFNYKRYTEWLLDGGITVSGYTKLKTVRVYEHATTPKWSVGFKGKVYFNLPKDTYSIKMAKITHALLRFGEYSNVGGNRTAGFGVIKHRIKPKKEEEG
;
A
#
# COMPACT_ATOMS: atom_id res chain seq x y z
N MET A 1 18.68 -10.75 4.62
CA MET A 1 18.67 -11.89 5.57
C MET A 1 19.18 -13.13 4.86
N GLN A 2 19.91 -13.99 5.55
CA GLN A 2 20.40 -15.27 5.01
C GLN A 2 19.63 -16.42 5.64
N VAL A 3 19.09 -17.33 4.83
CA VAL A 3 18.44 -18.55 5.31
C VAL A 3 19.51 -19.51 5.82
N ILE A 4 19.43 -19.88 7.10
CA ILE A 4 20.39 -20.78 7.76
C ILE A 4 19.83 -22.19 7.94
N LYS A 5 18.51 -22.34 7.88
CA LYS A 5 17.85 -23.64 7.88
C LYS A 5 16.59 -23.50 7.05
N GLY A 6 16.58 -24.18 5.92
CA GLY A 6 15.55 -24.01 4.90
C GLY A 6 14.59 -25.18 4.81
N SER A 7 13.38 -24.92 4.31
CA SER A 7 12.55 -25.97 3.73
C SER A 7 11.69 -25.41 2.60
N SER A 8 11.84 -26.02 1.43
CA SER A 8 11.03 -25.88 0.21
C SER A 8 10.78 -24.46 -0.33
N ARG A 9 10.13 -24.41 -1.49
CA ARG A 9 9.70 -23.18 -2.15
C ARG A 9 8.44 -22.64 -1.48
N PRO A 10 8.37 -21.34 -1.11
CA PRO A 10 7.15 -20.80 -0.54
C PRO A 10 6.01 -20.88 -1.56
N MET A 11 4.89 -21.47 -1.15
CA MET A 11 3.70 -21.57 -1.97
C MET A 11 2.91 -20.27 -1.90
N GLY A 12 2.50 -19.76 -3.04
CA GLY A 12 1.65 -18.57 -3.14
C GLY A 12 2.39 -17.25 -2.90
N PHE A 13 1.67 -16.26 -2.40
CA PHE A 13 2.16 -14.89 -2.29
C PHE A 13 2.88 -14.65 -0.96
N THR A 14 4.18 -14.37 -1.04
CA THR A 14 5.08 -14.26 0.12
C THR A 14 4.84 -13.03 1.00
N GLY A 15 4.02 -12.08 0.58
CA GLY A 15 3.70 -10.90 1.39
C GLY A 15 2.95 -11.23 2.69
N PHE A 16 2.21 -12.33 2.75
CA PHE A 16 1.61 -12.81 4.00
C PHE A 16 2.64 -13.35 4.98
N ILE A 17 3.71 -13.99 4.48
CA ILE A 17 4.83 -14.46 5.30
C ILE A 17 5.53 -13.27 5.94
N VAL A 18 5.87 -12.24 5.14
CA VAL A 18 6.50 -11.01 5.64
C VAL A 18 5.63 -10.32 6.70
N ARG A 19 4.31 -10.26 6.49
CA ARG A 19 3.40 -9.72 7.51
C ARG A 19 3.47 -10.51 8.83
N GLY A 20 3.56 -11.84 8.75
CA GLY A 20 3.73 -12.71 9.92
C GLY A 20 4.99 -12.36 10.69
N VAL A 21 6.12 -12.27 9.99
CA VAL A 21 7.42 -11.86 10.57
C VAL A 21 7.31 -10.52 11.30
N VAL A 22 6.68 -9.52 10.68
CA VAL A 22 6.51 -8.20 11.31
C VAL A 22 5.68 -8.31 12.60
N TYR A 23 4.59 -9.05 12.60
CA TYR A 23 3.80 -9.24 13.82
C TYR A 23 4.53 -10.04 14.90
N GLU A 24 5.36 -11.01 14.54
CA GLU A 24 6.19 -11.74 15.50
C GLU A 24 7.19 -10.80 16.18
N ILE A 25 7.88 -9.96 15.40
CA ILE A 25 8.79 -8.93 15.94
C ILE A 25 8.01 -7.97 16.85
N LEU A 26 6.86 -7.46 16.39
CA LEU A 26 6.07 -6.51 17.18
C LEU A 26 5.52 -7.11 18.48
N LYS A 27 5.19 -8.40 18.52
CA LYS A 27 4.77 -9.08 19.75
C LYS A 27 5.88 -9.12 20.81
N VAL A 28 7.14 -9.22 20.38
CA VAL A 28 8.29 -9.19 21.29
C VAL A 28 8.53 -7.77 21.81
N ILE A 29 8.44 -6.77 20.92
CA ILE A 29 8.66 -5.36 21.28
C ILE A 29 7.58 -4.83 22.22
N ASP A 30 6.30 -5.02 21.85
CA ASP A 30 5.16 -4.44 22.53
C ASP A 30 3.91 -5.25 22.17
N LYS A 31 3.63 -6.26 23.00
CA LYS A 31 2.47 -7.16 22.81
C LYS A 31 1.14 -6.40 22.74
N PRO A 32 0.83 -5.44 23.64
CA PRO A 32 -0.36 -4.60 23.52
C PRO A 32 -0.46 -3.84 22.19
N LEU A 33 0.64 -3.23 21.72
CA LEU A 33 0.67 -2.54 20.44
C LEU A 33 0.42 -3.50 19.29
N SER A 34 1.06 -4.67 19.27
CA SER A 34 0.83 -5.69 18.24
C SER A 34 -0.63 -6.14 18.18
N GLU A 35 -1.25 -6.42 19.33
CA GLU A 35 -2.67 -6.82 19.41
C GLU A 35 -3.59 -5.69 18.94
N SER A 36 -3.30 -4.45 19.32
CA SER A 36 -4.05 -3.28 18.87
C SER A 36 -3.97 -3.11 17.35
N LEU A 37 -2.77 -3.27 16.76
CA LEU A 37 -2.52 -3.16 15.33
C LEU A 37 -3.24 -4.25 14.54
N HIS A 38 -3.25 -5.48 15.06
CA HIS A 38 -3.94 -6.60 14.45
C HIS A 38 -5.47 -6.41 14.45
N ASN A 39 -6.01 -5.77 15.49
CA ASN A 39 -7.44 -5.51 15.65
C ASN A 39 -7.89 -4.15 15.06
N LEU A 40 -6.99 -3.40 14.42
CA LEU A 40 -7.32 -2.11 13.84
C LEU A 40 -8.43 -2.23 12.80
N LYS A 41 -9.60 -1.66 13.12
CA LYS A 41 -10.66 -1.36 12.14
C LYS A 41 -10.33 -0.11 11.29
N ARG A 42 -9.16 0.51 11.51
CA ARG A 42 -8.70 1.77 10.89
C ARG A 42 -7.50 1.52 9.95
N LEU A 43 -6.93 2.58 9.38
CA LEU A 43 -5.78 2.49 8.49
C LEU A 43 -4.56 2.01 9.29
N ALA A 44 -3.96 0.89 8.88
CA ALA A 44 -2.74 0.38 9.50
C ALA A 44 -1.56 1.36 9.26
N PRO A 45 -0.74 1.64 10.28
CA PRO A 45 0.37 2.61 10.21
C PRO A 45 1.64 2.02 9.59
N PHE A 46 1.53 0.97 8.76
CA PHE A 46 2.67 0.42 8.03
C PHE A 46 2.26 -0.27 6.73
N SER A 47 3.26 -0.60 5.94
CA SER A 47 3.19 -1.44 4.74
C SER A 47 4.43 -2.31 4.66
N THR A 48 4.33 -3.39 3.88
CA THR A 48 5.46 -4.29 3.63
C THR A 48 5.62 -4.52 2.13
N THR A 49 6.71 -5.13 1.71
CA THR A 49 6.82 -5.78 0.39
C THR A 49 6.84 -7.30 0.55
N PRO A 50 6.48 -8.08 -0.48
CA PRO A 50 6.76 -9.51 -0.48
C PRO A 50 8.25 -9.80 -0.40
N LEU A 51 8.60 -11.07 -0.12
CA LEU A 51 9.98 -11.55 -0.19
C LEU A 51 10.52 -11.34 -1.60
N LYS A 52 11.69 -10.71 -1.67
CA LYS A 52 12.57 -10.69 -2.84
C LYS A 52 13.72 -11.64 -2.59
N PHE A 53 13.99 -12.50 -3.55
CA PHE A 53 15.10 -13.43 -3.52
C PHE A 53 16.28 -12.76 -4.24
N GLU A 54 17.26 -12.28 -3.47
CA GLU A 54 18.46 -11.65 -4.00
C GLU A 54 19.44 -12.71 -4.51
N TYR A 55 19.54 -13.82 -3.78
CA TYR A 55 20.30 -15.00 -4.18
C TYR A 55 19.55 -16.25 -3.72
N SER A 56 19.06 -17.06 -4.65
CA SER A 56 18.37 -18.30 -4.30
C SER A 56 18.20 -19.21 -5.52
N PRO A 57 18.52 -20.51 -5.40
CA PRO A 57 18.09 -21.50 -6.38
C PRO A 57 16.56 -21.57 -6.44
N ASN A 58 15.98 -21.30 -7.61
CA ASN A 58 14.54 -21.44 -7.89
C ASN A 58 13.61 -20.60 -7.00
N SER A 59 14.09 -19.48 -6.42
CA SER A 59 13.32 -18.66 -5.46
C SER A 59 12.76 -19.48 -4.29
N SER A 60 13.59 -20.39 -3.77
CA SER A 60 13.26 -21.25 -2.63
C SER A 60 13.87 -20.70 -1.33
N LEU A 61 13.31 -21.08 -0.19
CA LEU A 61 13.90 -20.77 1.11
C LEU A 61 14.87 -21.89 1.51
N SER A 62 15.83 -22.20 0.63
CA SER A 62 16.90 -23.16 0.92
C SER A 62 17.99 -22.50 1.75
N GLU A 63 18.75 -23.31 2.50
CA GLU A 63 19.94 -22.84 3.20
C GLU A 63 20.90 -22.12 2.24
N GLY A 64 21.53 -21.05 2.73
CA GLY A 64 22.38 -20.14 1.95
C GLY A 64 21.62 -19.09 1.13
N SER A 65 20.30 -19.21 0.95
CA SER A 65 19.52 -18.20 0.21
C SER A 65 19.55 -16.84 0.89
N ILE A 66 19.74 -15.78 0.10
CA ILE A 66 19.65 -14.38 0.54
C ILE A 66 18.31 -13.81 0.10
N ILE A 67 17.55 -13.34 1.08
CA ILE A 67 16.24 -12.73 0.88
C ILE A 67 16.19 -11.35 1.51
N SER A 68 15.39 -10.49 0.90
CA SER A 68 15.14 -9.13 1.36
C SER A 68 13.64 -8.82 1.30
N PHE A 69 13.21 -7.90 2.14
CA PHE A 69 11.90 -7.29 2.07
C PHE A 69 11.97 -5.92 2.74
N ARG A 70 11.00 -5.06 2.47
CA ARG A 70 10.90 -3.73 3.07
C ARG A 70 9.74 -3.68 4.03
N ILE A 71 9.95 -2.98 5.15
CA ILE A 71 8.90 -2.52 6.05
C ILE A 71 8.92 -0.99 5.96
N SER A 72 7.77 -0.39 5.68
CA SER A 72 7.61 1.07 5.72
C SER A 72 6.63 1.40 6.83
N THR A 73 7.09 2.12 7.86
CA THR A 73 6.26 2.65 8.94
C THR A 73 5.73 4.04 8.55
N LEU A 74 4.54 4.37 9.01
CA LEU A 74 3.85 5.66 8.77
C LEU A 74 3.56 6.38 10.10
N SER A 75 4.12 5.90 11.21
CA SER A 75 3.99 6.52 12.53
C SER A 75 5.33 6.48 13.23
N ASP A 76 5.71 7.60 13.84
CA ASP A 76 7.00 7.75 14.50
C ASP A 76 7.18 6.74 15.63
N GLU A 77 6.16 6.54 16.47
CA GLU A 77 6.20 5.55 17.56
C GLU A 77 6.58 4.14 17.07
N LEU A 78 5.88 3.65 16.03
CA LEU A 78 6.17 2.33 15.45
C LEU A 78 7.54 2.30 14.79
N SER A 79 7.94 3.39 14.15
CA SER A 79 9.24 3.50 13.50
C SER A 79 10.37 3.39 14.51
N SER A 80 10.33 4.20 15.57
CA SER A 80 11.34 4.23 16.63
C SER A 80 11.43 2.87 17.33
N LYS A 81 10.30 2.31 17.77
CA LYS A 81 10.25 0.99 18.43
C LYS A 81 10.85 -0.12 17.56
N LEU A 82 10.46 -0.18 16.29
CA LEU A 82 10.92 -1.23 15.37
C LEU A 82 12.41 -1.09 15.03
N THR A 83 12.85 0.13 14.70
CA THR A 83 14.25 0.38 14.35
C THR A 83 15.17 0.15 15.55
N GLN A 84 14.80 0.65 16.74
CA GLN A 84 15.58 0.43 17.96
C GLN A 84 15.73 -1.06 18.27
N TYR A 85 14.63 -1.82 18.26
CA TYR A 85 14.67 -3.26 18.50
C TYR A 85 15.54 -4.01 17.49
N LEU A 86 15.45 -3.69 16.20
CA LEU A 86 16.24 -4.36 15.16
C LEU A 86 17.74 -4.01 15.20
N ILE A 87 18.11 -2.87 15.77
CA ILE A 87 19.52 -2.47 15.93
C ILE A 87 20.12 -3.07 17.21
N GLU A 88 19.40 -2.95 18.33
CA GLU A 88 19.92 -3.27 19.66
C GLU A 88 19.66 -4.72 20.07
N ASN A 89 18.53 -5.29 19.64
CA ASN A 89 17.99 -6.57 20.12
C ASN A 89 17.57 -7.45 18.95
N ALA A 90 18.27 -7.36 17.81
CA ALA A 90 17.94 -8.14 16.63
C ALA A 90 17.97 -9.64 16.98
N PRO A 91 16.88 -10.39 16.73
CA PRO A 91 16.84 -11.80 17.06
C PRO A 91 17.88 -12.57 16.23
N ASP A 92 18.62 -13.47 16.87
CA ASP A 92 19.62 -14.33 16.21
C ASP A 92 19.03 -15.07 15.01
N ASN A 93 17.77 -15.48 15.15
CA ASN A 93 17.03 -16.25 14.17
C ASN A 93 15.61 -15.70 14.04
N ILE A 94 15.24 -15.35 12.82
CA ILE A 94 13.88 -14.95 12.45
C ILE A 94 13.23 -16.12 11.71
N SER A 95 12.07 -16.53 12.19
CA SER A 95 11.25 -17.55 11.55
C SER A 95 10.59 -16.97 10.29
N ILE A 96 10.79 -17.63 9.14
CA ILE A 96 10.17 -17.28 7.87
C ILE A 96 9.42 -18.50 7.39
N ARG A 97 8.16 -18.61 7.85
CA ARG A 97 7.35 -19.83 7.71
C ARG A 97 8.09 -21.00 8.37
N ASP A 98 8.49 -22.01 7.59
CA ASP A 98 9.14 -23.23 8.06
C ASP A 98 10.68 -23.11 8.02
N ALA A 99 11.21 -21.98 7.55
CA ALA A 99 12.64 -21.69 7.48
C ALA A 99 13.09 -20.78 8.63
N LYS A 100 14.37 -20.86 9.00
CA LYS A 100 15.04 -19.93 9.90
C LYS A 100 16.05 -19.10 9.11
N ALA A 101 16.06 -17.80 9.36
CA ALA A 101 16.96 -16.88 8.70
C ALA A 101 17.62 -15.91 9.68
N LYS A 102 18.90 -15.61 9.44
CA LYS A 102 19.69 -14.65 10.21
C LYS A 102 19.61 -13.27 9.56
N LEU A 103 19.47 -12.22 10.37
CA LEU A 103 19.62 -10.85 9.90
C LEU A 103 21.10 -10.58 9.61
N ILE A 104 21.40 -10.24 8.35
CA ILE A 104 22.78 -9.94 7.90
C ILE A 104 22.96 -8.46 7.57
N GLU A 105 21.87 -7.75 7.28
CA GLU A 105 21.89 -6.36 6.85
C GLU A 105 20.55 -5.71 7.19
N LEU A 106 20.62 -4.49 7.71
CA LEU A 106 19.49 -3.62 8.00
C LEU A 106 19.75 -2.26 7.35
N MET A 107 18.91 -1.88 6.39
CA MET A 107 18.90 -0.53 5.82
C MET A 107 17.72 0.25 6.37
N ALA A 108 18.00 1.34 7.10
CA ALA A 108 17.00 2.27 7.61
C ALA A 108 17.11 3.60 6.87
N SER A 109 15.96 4.17 6.48
CA SER A 109 15.88 5.51 5.89
C SER A 109 14.59 6.18 6.26
N THR A 110 14.62 7.50 6.42
CA THR A 110 13.45 8.31 6.78
C THR A 110 13.09 9.22 5.62
N VAL A 111 11.80 9.30 5.32
CA VAL A 111 11.27 10.18 4.28
C VAL A 111 10.20 11.06 4.89
N GLU A 112 10.45 12.36 4.92
CA GLU A 112 9.49 13.34 5.41
C GLU A 112 8.40 13.61 4.35
N PRO A 113 7.11 13.40 4.66
CA PRO A 113 6.03 13.71 3.73
C PRO A 113 6.03 15.19 3.29
N LYS A 114 6.41 16.11 4.18
CA LYS A 114 6.54 17.54 3.83
C LYS A 114 7.49 17.75 2.65
N LYS A 115 8.67 17.12 2.68
CA LYS A 115 9.67 17.19 1.60
C LYS A 115 9.14 16.60 0.30
N LEU A 116 8.36 15.51 0.36
CA LEU A 116 7.70 14.94 -0.83
C LEU A 116 6.76 15.95 -1.50
N LEU A 117 5.96 16.68 -0.72
CA LEU A 117 5.03 17.67 -1.25
C LEU A 117 5.74 18.91 -1.80
N GLU A 118 6.79 19.38 -1.11
CA GLU A 118 7.52 20.58 -1.49
C GLU A 118 8.33 20.38 -2.77
N SER A 119 9.05 19.26 -2.86
CA SER A 119 9.88 18.89 -4.03
C SER A 119 9.08 18.28 -5.20
N SER A 120 7.77 18.09 -5.06
CA SER A 120 6.94 17.67 -6.19
C SER A 120 6.62 18.83 -7.12
N GLU A 121 6.72 18.55 -8.41
CA GLU A 121 6.31 19.46 -9.48
C GLU A 121 4.94 19.06 -10.05
N PRO A 122 4.20 20.00 -10.67
CA PRO A 122 3.01 19.69 -11.45
C PRO A 122 3.34 18.70 -12.58
N ILE A 123 2.48 17.68 -12.75
CA ILE A 123 2.61 16.65 -13.78
C ILE A 123 1.37 16.63 -14.66
N GLU A 124 1.53 16.29 -15.94
CA GLU A 124 0.41 16.18 -16.88
C GLU A 124 0.09 14.72 -17.23
N ALA A 125 1.10 13.85 -17.18
CA ALA A 125 0.96 12.45 -17.48
C ALA A 125 1.98 11.63 -16.69
N PHE A 126 1.59 10.42 -16.32
CA PHE A 126 2.45 9.48 -15.60
C PHE A 126 2.04 8.04 -15.89
N SER A 127 2.89 7.11 -15.49
CA SER A 127 2.56 5.69 -15.49
C SER A 127 2.81 5.09 -14.12
N VAL A 128 2.04 4.07 -13.78
CA VAL A 128 2.17 3.29 -12.56
C VAL A 128 2.29 1.83 -12.92
N ASN A 129 3.40 1.21 -12.52
CA ASN A 129 3.58 -0.23 -12.57
C ASN A 129 3.15 -0.84 -11.24
N PHE A 130 2.05 -1.59 -11.25
CA PHE A 130 1.54 -2.33 -10.11
C PHE A 130 2.28 -3.68 -10.02
N ILE A 131 3.32 -3.70 -9.20
CA ILE A 131 4.28 -4.81 -9.07
C ILE A 131 3.64 -6.01 -8.35
N THR A 132 2.84 -5.74 -7.32
CA THR A 132 2.12 -6.75 -6.55
C THR A 132 0.62 -6.63 -6.73
N PRO A 133 -0.16 -7.68 -6.45
CA PRO A 133 -1.61 -7.65 -6.58
C PRO A 133 -2.19 -6.45 -5.84
N THR A 134 -2.99 -5.67 -6.55
CA THR A 134 -3.57 -4.41 -6.06
C THR A 134 -5.09 -4.48 -6.17
N PHE A 135 -5.80 -4.05 -5.15
CA PHE A 135 -7.24 -3.88 -5.24
C PHE A 135 -7.67 -2.71 -4.37
N PHE A 136 -8.80 -2.12 -4.70
CA PHE A 136 -9.38 -1.02 -3.93
C PHE A 136 -10.65 -1.46 -3.23
N ARG A 137 -11.02 -0.74 -2.17
CA ARG A 137 -12.27 -0.94 -1.44
C ARG A 137 -13.21 0.22 -1.74
N ARG A 138 -14.29 -0.05 -2.47
CA ARG A 138 -15.39 0.90 -2.65
C ARG A 138 -16.43 0.68 -1.56
N SER A 139 -16.68 1.72 -0.77
CA SER A 139 -17.79 1.70 0.19
C SER A 139 -19.08 1.88 -0.58
N ILE A 140 -20.04 0.97 -0.40
CA ILE A 140 -21.40 1.18 -0.86
C ILE A 140 -22.10 1.96 0.24
N ALA A 141 -22.34 3.25 0.01
CA ALA A 141 -23.17 4.04 0.89
C ALA A 141 -24.63 3.72 0.60
N THR A 142 -25.38 3.31 1.62
CA THR A 142 -26.84 3.29 1.54
C THR A 142 -27.32 4.73 1.38
N LYS A 143 -27.98 5.04 0.26
CA LYS A 143 -28.58 6.36 0.05
C LYS A 143 -29.86 6.43 0.89
N CYS A 144 -30.05 7.55 1.57
CA CYS A 144 -31.34 7.85 2.21
C CYS A 144 -32.37 8.07 1.10
N CYS A 145 -33.61 7.61 1.29
CA CYS A 145 -34.68 7.86 0.34
C CYS A 145 -34.95 9.38 0.31
N PRO A 146 -35.04 10.03 -0.86
CA PRO A 146 -35.21 11.48 -0.96
C PRO A 146 -36.44 12.02 -0.22
N ALA A 147 -37.51 11.22 -0.16
CA ALA A 147 -38.78 11.56 0.49
C ALA A 147 -38.99 10.79 1.82
N CYS A 148 -37.90 10.37 2.50
CA CYS A 148 -38.03 9.63 3.74
C CYS A 148 -38.56 10.54 4.86
N PRO A 149 -39.72 10.24 5.48
CA PRO A 149 -40.20 11.03 6.61
C PRO A 149 -39.41 10.75 7.90
N THR A 150 -38.59 9.68 7.91
CA THR A 150 -37.74 9.33 9.06
C THR A 150 -36.48 10.21 9.09
N PRO A 151 -36.18 10.87 10.21
CA PRO A 151 -34.91 11.58 10.39
C PRO A 151 -33.71 10.67 10.04
N ARG A 152 -32.70 11.21 9.35
CA ARG A 152 -31.52 10.41 8.93
C ARG A 152 -30.84 9.70 10.10
N THR A 153 -30.85 10.29 11.29
CA THR A 153 -30.25 9.74 12.51
C THR A 153 -30.96 8.48 13.05
N SER A 154 -32.26 8.34 12.78
CA SER A 154 -33.08 7.20 13.21
C SER A 154 -33.33 6.18 12.09
N CYS A 155 -33.02 6.51 10.83
CA CYS A 155 -33.25 5.67 9.67
C CYS A 155 -32.56 4.28 9.77
N PRO A 156 -33.32 3.18 9.86
CA PRO A 156 -32.77 1.81 9.96
C PRO A 156 -31.90 1.43 8.76
N LEU A 157 -32.25 1.92 7.56
CA LEU A 157 -31.47 1.69 6.33
C LEU A 157 -30.07 2.30 6.42
N LEU A 158 -29.92 3.45 7.08
CA LEU A 158 -28.62 4.09 7.29
C LEU A 158 -27.84 3.50 8.47
N LYS A 159 -28.52 2.78 9.38
CA LYS A 159 -27.89 2.01 10.47
C LYS A 159 -27.35 0.65 10.02
N THR A 160 -27.67 0.20 8.80
CA THR A 160 -27.15 -1.07 8.27
C THR A 160 -25.63 -1.08 8.17
N GLN A 161 -25.01 -2.26 8.34
CA GLN A 161 -23.57 -2.41 8.22
C GLN A 161 -23.07 -1.93 6.85
N ARG A 162 -21.98 -1.16 6.86
CA ARG A 162 -21.33 -0.68 5.63
C ARG A 162 -20.88 -1.86 4.79
N ARG A 163 -21.42 -1.94 3.57
CA ARG A 163 -21.00 -2.95 2.58
C ARG A 163 -19.82 -2.42 1.78
N TYR A 164 -18.90 -3.32 1.47
CA TYR A 164 -17.75 -3.02 0.63
C TYR A 164 -17.77 -3.86 -0.64
N ARG A 165 -17.26 -3.28 -1.74
CA ARG A 165 -16.91 -4.01 -2.95
C ARG A 165 -15.41 -3.89 -3.17
N TYR A 166 -14.78 -5.01 -3.48
CA TYR A 166 -13.40 -5.04 -3.89
C TYR A 166 -13.34 -4.75 -5.40
N VAL A 167 -12.56 -3.74 -5.76
CA VAL A 167 -12.37 -3.30 -7.14
C VAL A 167 -10.97 -3.71 -7.57
N ALA A 168 -10.88 -4.71 -8.43
CA ALA A 168 -9.63 -5.24 -8.97
C ALA A 168 -9.29 -4.60 -10.33
N LEU A 169 -9.43 -3.27 -10.42
CA LEU A 169 -9.11 -2.46 -11.59
C LEU A 169 -8.46 -1.14 -11.17
N PRO A 170 -7.61 -0.53 -12.02
CA PRO A 170 -6.88 0.70 -11.73
C PRO A 170 -7.78 1.96 -11.80
N ASP A 171 -8.71 2.07 -10.86
CA ASP A 171 -9.59 3.23 -10.73
C ASP A 171 -8.82 4.44 -10.14
N PRO A 172 -8.64 5.55 -10.89
CA PRO A 172 -7.87 6.70 -10.42
C PRO A 172 -8.44 7.29 -9.13
N TYR A 173 -9.77 7.45 -9.07
CA TYR A 173 -10.43 8.03 -7.90
C TYR A 173 -10.17 7.19 -6.65
N LEU A 174 -10.34 5.87 -6.72
CA LEU A 174 -10.12 4.99 -5.57
C LEU A 174 -8.65 4.94 -5.14
N MET A 175 -7.72 4.95 -6.11
CA MET A 175 -6.28 4.97 -5.83
C MET A 175 -5.88 6.25 -5.10
N PHE A 176 -6.16 7.42 -5.69
CA PHE A 176 -5.71 8.70 -5.17
C PHE A 176 -6.49 9.15 -3.94
N ARG A 177 -7.78 8.83 -3.84
CA ARG A 177 -8.52 9.00 -2.58
C ARG A 177 -7.93 8.14 -1.46
N GLY A 178 -7.52 6.90 -1.77
CA GLY A 178 -6.89 6.00 -0.81
C GLY A 178 -5.57 6.56 -0.28
N LEU A 179 -4.70 7.03 -1.18
CA LEU A 179 -3.45 7.70 -0.84
C LEU A 179 -3.67 8.98 -0.04
N ALA A 180 -4.58 9.85 -0.48
CA ALA A 180 -4.92 11.08 0.22
C ALA A 180 -5.44 10.82 1.65
N ARG A 181 -6.16 9.70 1.88
CA ARG A 181 -6.60 9.30 3.22
C ARG A 181 -5.43 8.87 4.11
N LEU A 182 -4.46 8.14 3.57
CA LEU A 182 -3.26 7.75 4.30
C LEU A 182 -2.43 8.99 4.63
N TRP A 183 -2.19 9.85 3.65
CA TRP A 183 -1.49 11.12 3.83
C TRP A 183 -2.14 11.96 4.92
N ARG A 184 -3.45 12.19 4.84
CA ARG A 184 -4.18 12.96 5.87
C ARG A 184 -4.06 12.37 7.27
N LYS A 185 -3.89 11.04 7.39
CA LYS A 185 -3.81 10.38 8.69
C LYS A 185 -2.40 10.40 9.29
N PHE A 186 -1.37 10.41 8.45
CA PHE A 186 0.01 10.10 8.85
C PHE A 186 1.05 11.15 8.46
N ALA A 187 0.70 12.16 7.67
CA ALA A 187 1.62 13.23 7.28
C ALA A 187 1.23 14.54 7.97
N ASP A 188 2.19 15.28 8.50
CA ASP A 188 1.94 16.53 9.24
C ASP A 188 1.44 17.67 8.34
N LYS A 189 1.98 17.76 7.12
CA LYS A 189 1.58 18.80 6.16
C LYS A 189 0.37 18.35 5.36
N HIS A 190 -0.77 18.96 5.62
CA HIS A 190 -2.01 18.62 4.93
C HIS A 190 -2.30 19.52 3.73
N PHE A 191 -3.04 18.97 2.77
CA PHE A 191 -3.73 19.71 1.73
C PHE A 191 -5.24 19.58 1.93
N ASN A 192 -6.02 20.39 1.22
CA ASN A 192 -7.48 20.33 1.29
C ASN A 192 -7.98 19.01 0.67
N TYR A 193 -8.23 18.02 1.54
CA TYR A 193 -8.69 16.69 1.16
C TYR A 193 -10.00 16.73 0.37
N LYS A 194 -10.97 17.53 0.81
CA LYS A 194 -12.30 17.62 0.17
C LYS A 194 -12.17 18.11 -1.27
N ARG A 195 -11.47 19.23 -1.47
CA ARG A 195 -11.24 19.83 -2.79
C ARG A 195 -10.48 18.88 -3.72
N TYR A 196 -9.48 18.16 -3.22
CA TYR A 196 -8.76 17.15 -4.03
C TYR A 196 -9.68 16.00 -4.43
N THR A 197 -10.53 15.50 -3.52
CA THR A 197 -11.46 14.41 -3.85
C THR A 197 -12.60 14.82 -4.78
N GLU A 198 -13.06 16.07 -4.73
CA GLU A 198 -14.02 16.62 -5.67
C GLU A 198 -13.39 16.71 -7.06
N TRP A 199 -12.19 17.28 -7.15
CA TRP A 199 -11.43 17.33 -8.42
C TRP A 199 -11.18 15.95 -9.05
N LEU A 200 -10.92 14.91 -8.24
CA LEU A 200 -10.83 13.53 -8.75
C LEU A 200 -12.16 13.01 -9.31
N LEU A 201 -13.30 13.39 -8.72
CA LEU A 201 -14.63 13.00 -9.21
C LEU A 201 -15.01 13.75 -10.49
N ASP A 202 -14.55 14.98 -10.64
CA ASP A 202 -14.75 15.82 -11.82
C ASP A 202 -13.92 15.33 -13.03
N GLY A 203 -13.13 14.26 -12.88
CA GLY A 203 -12.33 13.69 -13.97
C GLY A 203 -10.88 14.18 -14.04
N GLY A 204 -10.37 14.80 -12.95
CA GLY A 204 -9.02 15.35 -12.91
C GLY A 204 -7.88 14.38 -13.24
N ILE A 205 -8.11 13.07 -13.15
CA ILE A 205 -7.18 12.03 -13.59
C ILE A 205 -7.95 10.95 -14.35
N THR A 206 -7.47 10.61 -15.55
CA THR A 206 -8.05 9.56 -16.39
C THR A 206 -7.03 8.47 -16.70
N VAL A 207 -7.51 7.25 -16.94
CA VAL A 207 -6.68 6.17 -17.48
C VAL A 207 -6.55 6.39 -18.98
N SER A 208 -5.33 6.56 -19.47
CA SER A 208 -5.02 6.79 -20.89
C SER A 208 -4.57 5.52 -21.63
N GLY A 209 -4.30 4.43 -20.90
CA GLY A 209 -3.96 3.13 -21.47
C GLY A 209 -3.35 2.18 -20.44
N TYR A 210 -3.07 0.95 -20.84
CA TYR A 210 -2.40 -0.03 -19.97
C TYR A 210 -1.63 -1.07 -20.79
N THR A 211 -0.63 -1.69 -20.17
CA THR A 211 0.10 -2.83 -20.73
C THR A 211 0.24 -3.95 -19.70
N LYS A 212 0.03 -5.19 -20.16
CA LYS A 212 0.12 -6.41 -19.31
C LYS A 212 -0.74 -6.34 -18.05
N LEU A 213 -1.89 -5.65 -18.11
CA LEU A 213 -2.84 -5.57 -17.02
C LEU A 213 -3.60 -6.90 -16.91
N LYS A 214 -3.54 -7.55 -15.75
CA LYS A 214 -4.27 -8.79 -15.48
C LYS A 214 -4.74 -8.87 -14.05
N THR A 215 -5.87 -9.51 -13.83
CA THR A 215 -6.33 -9.88 -12.50
C THR A 215 -5.56 -11.11 -12.00
N VAL A 216 -5.33 -11.17 -10.70
CA VAL A 216 -4.62 -12.25 -10.02
C VAL A 216 -5.36 -12.57 -8.73
N ARG A 217 -5.72 -13.84 -8.56
CA ARG A 217 -6.26 -14.37 -7.30
C ARG A 217 -5.09 -14.79 -6.41
N VAL A 218 -5.13 -14.38 -5.15
CA VAL A 218 -4.14 -14.72 -4.14
C VAL A 218 -4.83 -15.33 -2.93
N TYR A 219 -4.39 -16.51 -2.53
CA TYR A 219 -4.86 -17.19 -1.32
C TYR A 219 -4.04 -16.73 -0.11
N GLU A 220 -4.71 -16.46 1.02
CA GLU A 220 -4.05 -16.00 2.25
C GLU A 220 -3.29 -17.13 2.96
N HIS A 221 -3.80 -18.37 2.87
CA HIS A 221 -3.22 -19.56 3.47
C HIS A 221 -3.45 -20.76 2.55
N ALA A 222 -2.55 -21.74 2.57
CA ALA A 222 -2.68 -22.95 1.73
C ALA A 222 -3.91 -23.80 2.08
N THR A 223 -4.34 -23.76 3.35
CA THR A 223 -5.41 -24.63 3.87
C THR A 223 -6.76 -23.93 4.04
N THR A 224 -6.83 -22.59 3.99
CA THR A 224 -8.11 -21.87 4.10
C THR A 224 -8.53 -21.32 2.74
N PRO A 225 -9.80 -21.42 2.33
CA PRO A 225 -10.28 -20.94 1.03
C PRO A 225 -10.39 -19.41 0.97
N LYS A 226 -9.73 -18.67 1.87
CA LYS A 226 -9.76 -17.22 1.92
C LYS A 226 -8.79 -16.66 0.88
N TRP A 227 -9.34 -15.90 -0.06
CA TRP A 227 -8.58 -15.29 -1.14
C TRP A 227 -8.94 -13.81 -1.33
N SER A 228 -8.02 -13.08 -1.94
CA SER A 228 -8.23 -11.73 -2.45
C SER A 228 -7.94 -11.72 -3.95
N VAL A 229 -8.75 -11.01 -4.74
CA VAL A 229 -8.46 -10.75 -6.16
C VAL A 229 -8.00 -9.31 -6.30
N GLY A 230 -6.85 -9.13 -6.92
CA GLY A 230 -6.32 -7.83 -7.31
C GLY A 230 -5.86 -7.85 -8.76
N PHE A 231 -5.23 -6.77 -9.21
CA PHE A 231 -4.63 -6.64 -10.52
C PHE A 231 -3.13 -6.34 -10.42
N LYS A 232 -2.41 -6.66 -11.49
CA LYS A 232 -0.99 -6.33 -11.73
C LYS A 232 -0.83 -5.84 -13.16
N GLY A 233 0.21 -5.04 -13.41
CA GLY A 233 0.52 -4.54 -14.74
C GLY A 233 0.85 -3.05 -14.72
N LYS A 234 1.09 -2.47 -15.90
CA LYS A 234 1.41 -1.06 -16.04
C LYS A 234 0.21 -0.30 -16.59
N VAL A 235 -0.07 0.85 -16.01
CA VAL A 235 -1.20 1.71 -16.39
C VAL A 235 -0.67 3.11 -16.63
N TYR A 236 -1.16 3.76 -17.67
CA TYR A 236 -0.85 5.14 -18.04
C TYR A 236 -2.03 6.01 -17.64
N PHE A 237 -1.73 7.18 -17.09
CA PHE A 237 -2.69 8.16 -16.64
C PHE A 237 -2.33 9.53 -17.20
N ASN A 238 -3.36 10.31 -17.53
CA ASN A 238 -3.24 11.71 -17.91
C ASN A 238 -4.10 12.57 -16.98
N LEU A 239 -3.70 13.83 -16.82
CA LEU A 239 -4.52 14.88 -16.22
C LEU A 239 -5.12 15.70 -17.38
N PRO A 240 -6.43 15.57 -17.67
CA PRO A 240 -7.06 16.26 -18.80
C PRO A 240 -6.97 17.79 -18.68
N LYS A 241 -6.83 18.49 -19.80
CA LYS A 241 -6.62 19.96 -19.84
C LYS A 241 -7.81 20.75 -19.27
N ASP A 242 -9.03 20.31 -19.56
CA ASP A 242 -10.30 20.91 -19.14
C ASP A 242 -10.50 20.88 -17.62
N THR A 243 -9.93 19.87 -16.95
CA THR A 243 -9.98 19.72 -15.49
C THR A 243 -8.63 20.00 -14.84
N TYR A 244 -7.60 20.39 -15.59
CA TYR A 244 -6.24 20.50 -15.08
C TYR A 244 -6.13 21.56 -13.98
N SER A 245 -5.40 21.22 -12.93
CA SER A 245 -5.07 22.17 -11.86
C SER A 245 -3.64 21.94 -11.42
N ILE A 246 -2.79 22.96 -11.58
CA ILE A 246 -1.37 22.96 -11.17
C ILE A 246 -1.21 22.46 -9.73
N LYS A 247 -2.08 22.94 -8.83
CA LYS A 247 -2.08 22.55 -7.42
C LYS A 247 -2.42 21.08 -7.23
N MET A 248 -3.43 20.56 -7.92
CA MET A 248 -3.86 19.16 -7.79
C MET A 248 -2.88 18.20 -8.47
N ALA A 249 -2.26 18.63 -9.57
CA ALA A 249 -1.18 17.93 -10.24
C ALA A 249 0.04 17.76 -9.32
N LYS A 250 0.46 18.84 -8.64
CA LYS A 250 1.54 18.79 -7.64
C LYS A 250 1.22 17.85 -6.47
N ILE A 251 -0.01 17.90 -5.95
CA ILE A 251 -0.47 16.97 -4.90
C ILE A 251 -0.45 15.52 -5.40
N THR A 252 -0.90 15.28 -6.63
CA THR A 252 -0.93 13.95 -7.26
C THR A 252 0.48 13.37 -7.37
N HIS A 253 1.46 14.17 -7.79
CA HIS A 253 2.86 13.77 -7.82
C HIS A 253 3.38 13.40 -6.41
N ALA A 254 3.10 14.22 -5.39
CA ALA A 254 3.51 13.91 -4.02
C ALA A 254 2.90 12.59 -3.51
N LEU A 255 1.61 12.36 -3.82
CA LEU A 255 0.91 11.11 -3.47
C LEU A 255 1.45 9.89 -4.21
N LEU A 256 1.88 10.03 -5.47
CA LEU A 256 2.54 8.94 -6.21
C LEU A 256 3.85 8.52 -5.55
N ARG A 257 4.69 9.49 -5.19
CA ARG A 257 5.96 9.25 -4.48
C ARG A 257 5.70 8.59 -3.13
N PHE A 258 4.74 9.12 -2.37
CA PHE A 258 4.31 8.52 -1.10
C PHE A 258 3.81 7.08 -1.27
N GLY A 259 3.07 6.81 -2.34
CA GLY A 259 2.53 5.49 -2.66
C GLY A 259 3.59 4.41 -2.87
N GLU A 260 4.83 4.77 -3.24
CA GLU A 260 5.94 3.81 -3.31
C GLU A 260 6.41 3.31 -1.94
N TYR A 261 6.14 4.07 -0.87
CA TYR A 261 6.45 3.68 0.51
C TYR A 261 5.24 3.08 1.19
N SER A 262 4.09 3.75 1.08
CA SER A 262 2.86 3.34 1.75
C SER A 262 2.20 2.11 1.10
N ASN A 263 2.54 1.78 -0.14
CA ASN A 263 1.73 0.97 -1.04
C ASN A 263 0.33 1.60 -1.29
N VAL A 264 -0.44 1.04 -2.22
CA VAL A 264 -1.77 1.53 -2.60
C VAL A 264 -2.87 0.48 -2.40
N GLY A 265 -4.09 0.95 -2.10
CA GLY A 265 -5.25 0.06 -1.98
C GLY A 265 -5.31 -0.77 -0.68
N GLY A 266 -5.91 -1.95 -0.77
CA GLY A 266 -6.13 -2.85 0.37
C GLY A 266 -4.93 -3.76 0.67
N ASN A 267 -4.87 -4.29 1.89
CA ASN A 267 -3.88 -5.28 2.35
C ASN A 267 -2.41 -4.87 2.21
N ARG A 268 -2.11 -3.57 2.34
CA ARG A 268 -0.74 -3.00 2.26
C ARG A 268 0.26 -3.64 3.24
N THR A 269 -0.20 -4.04 4.43
CA THR A 269 0.61 -4.72 5.44
C THR A 269 1.02 -6.14 5.05
N ALA A 270 0.37 -6.72 4.04
CA ALA A 270 0.69 -8.03 3.47
C ALA A 270 1.38 -7.91 2.11
N GLY A 271 1.97 -6.76 1.76
CA GLY A 271 2.68 -6.61 0.49
C GLY A 271 1.82 -6.37 -0.75
N PHE A 272 0.51 -6.16 -0.61
CA PHE A 272 -0.34 -5.74 -1.72
C PHE A 272 -0.09 -4.28 -2.08
N GLY A 273 -0.34 -3.91 -3.34
CA GLY A 273 -0.30 -2.51 -3.75
C GLY A 273 1.08 -1.90 -3.89
N VAL A 274 2.14 -2.71 -4.03
CA VAL A 274 3.49 -2.19 -4.29
C VAL A 274 3.51 -1.62 -5.70
N ILE A 275 3.85 -0.34 -5.81
CA ILE A 275 3.88 0.38 -7.08
C ILE A 275 5.24 0.97 -7.36
N LYS A 276 5.50 1.21 -8.65
CA LYS A 276 6.53 2.11 -9.13
C LYS A 276 5.92 3.11 -10.10
N HIS A 277 6.15 4.39 -9.89
CA HIS A 277 5.66 5.42 -10.80
C HIS A 277 6.78 5.94 -11.70
N ARG A 278 6.39 6.46 -12.87
CA ARG A 278 7.27 7.24 -13.75
C ARG A 278 6.48 8.40 -14.31
N ILE A 279 7.06 9.59 -14.27
CA ILE A 279 6.49 10.79 -14.87
C ILE A 279 6.94 10.83 -16.32
N LYS A 280 6.06 11.27 -17.23
CA LYS A 280 6.46 11.50 -18.62
C LYS A 280 7.36 12.74 -18.64
N PRO A 281 8.57 12.70 -19.21
CA PRO A 281 9.38 13.89 -19.35
C PRO A 281 8.59 14.95 -20.14
N LYS A 282 8.70 16.22 -19.75
CA LYS A 282 8.15 17.32 -20.54
C LYS A 282 8.81 17.24 -21.91
N LYS A 283 8.01 17.25 -22.99
CA LYS A 283 8.59 17.53 -24.30
C LYS A 283 9.09 18.97 -24.21
N GLU A 284 10.37 19.21 -24.45
CA GLU A 284 10.83 20.55 -24.77
C GLU A 284 10.00 21.01 -25.97
N GLU A 285 9.37 22.17 -25.85
CA GLU A 285 8.72 22.80 -27.00
C GLU A 285 9.85 23.10 -27.98
N GLU A 286 9.87 22.37 -29.11
CA GLU A 286 10.68 22.75 -30.27
C GLU A 286 10.22 24.16 -30.65
N GLY A 287 11.09 25.14 -30.37
CA GLY A 287 10.88 26.55 -30.67
C GLY A 287 10.96 26.88 -32.15
#